data_AF-A0A7X3FWR5-F1
#
_entry.id   AF-A0A7X3FWR5-F1
#
_cell.length_a   1.000
_cell.length_b   1.000
_cell.length_c   1.000
_cell.angle_alpha   90.00
_cell.angle_beta   90.00
_cell.angle_gamma   90.00
#
_symmetry.space_group_name_H-M   'P 1'
#
loop_
_entity.id
_entity.type
_entity.pdbx_description
1 polymer ?
#
loop_
_entity_poly.entity_id
_entity_poly.type
_entity_poly.pdbx_seq_one_letter_code
_entity_poly.pdbx_strand_id
1 'polypeptide(L)'
;MEAEGRMSPRVFRLWEAIRIVPEKWREAAFGDPGGGFWVVAIIGRKALWYNDIEDGFNCSSYYVVGTLAEYWCNQDGLEVAVQNLLSTLDAGVDPALRLGLPVTGPYLPE
;
A
#
# COMPACT_ATOMS: atom_id res chain seq x y z
N MET A 1 13.31 -3.36 -13.63
CA MET A 1 14.76 -3.58 -13.44
C MET A 1 15.45 -2.35 -12.86
N GLU A 2 15.16 -1.11 -13.31
CA GLU A 2 15.85 0.08 -12.77
C GLU A 2 15.53 0.39 -11.30
N ALA A 3 14.28 0.25 -10.87
CA ALA A 3 13.89 0.53 -9.48
C ALA A 3 14.45 -0.50 -8.49
N GLU A 4 14.44 -1.79 -8.85
CA GLU A 4 15.05 -2.87 -8.05
C GLU A 4 16.55 -2.67 -7.87
N GLY A 5 17.23 -2.13 -8.90
CA GLY A 5 18.66 -1.80 -8.84
C GLY A 5 19.01 -0.66 -7.87
N ARG A 6 18.03 0.15 -7.44
CA ARG A 6 18.22 1.21 -6.43
C ARG A 6 18.03 0.71 -4.99
N MET A 7 17.56 -0.51 -4.80
CA MET A 7 17.33 -1.07 -3.47
C MET A 7 18.64 -1.53 -2.81
N SER A 8 18.77 -1.30 -1.50
CA SER A 8 19.82 -1.96 -0.71
C SER A 8 19.58 -3.48 -0.67
N PRO A 9 20.61 -4.31 -0.42
CA PRO A 9 20.44 -5.77 -0.36
C PRO A 9 19.36 -6.24 0.63
N ARG A 10 19.15 -5.49 1.71
CA ARG A 10 18.11 -5.81 2.72
C ARG A 10 16.71 -5.50 2.18
N VAL A 11 16.53 -4.35 1.56
CA VAL A 11 15.27 -3.94 0.92
C VAL A 11 14.92 -4.88 -0.23
N PHE A 12 15.91 -5.23 -1.06
CA PHE A 12 15.72 -6.16 -2.17
C PHE A 12 15.30 -7.55 -1.71
N ARG A 13 15.89 -8.09 -0.63
CA ARG A 13 15.45 -9.37 -0.06
C ARG A 13 14.00 -9.34 0.44
N LEU A 14 13.57 -8.22 1.02
CA LEU A 14 12.16 -8.07 1.38
C LEU A 14 11.30 -8.06 0.12
N TRP A 15 11.65 -7.24 -0.88
CA TRP A 15 10.95 -7.15 -2.16
C TRP A 15 10.76 -8.53 -2.81
N GLU A 16 11.82 -9.32 -2.97
CA GLU A 16 11.76 -10.66 -3.55
C GLU A 16 10.82 -11.61 -2.79
N ALA A 17 10.67 -11.43 -1.47
CA ALA A 17 9.82 -12.27 -0.64
C ALA A 17 8.33 -11.89 -0.71
N ILE A 18 8.00 -10.64 -1.03
CA ILE A 18 6.63 -10.11 -0.97
C ILE A 18 6.02 -9.82 -2.34
N ARG A 19 6.86 -9.72 -3.39
CA ARG A 19 6.39 -9.37 -4.72
C ARG A 19 5.50 -10.47 -5.29
N ILE A 20 4.50 -10.03 -6.02
CA ILE A 20 3.60 -10.91 -6.78
C ILE A 20 3.67 -10.53 -8.25
N VAL A 21 3.05 -11.35 -9.10
CA VAL A 21 2.73 -10.89 -10.47
C VAL A 21 1.78 -9.70 -10.32
N PRO A 22 2.02 -8.56 -11.00
CA PRO A 22 1.13 -7.42 -10.88
C PRO A 22 -0.32 -7.77 -11.19
N GLU A 23 -1.22 -7.43 -10.27
CA GLU A 23 -2.65 -7.71 -10.37
C GLU A 23 -3.45 -6.43 -10.17
N LYS A 24 -4.54 -6.26 -10.92
CA LYS A 24 -5.37 -5.07 -10.82
C LYS A 24 -6.45 -5.25 -9.76
N TRP A 25 -6.43 -4.42 -8.72
CA TRP A 25 -7.38 -4.45 -7.60
C TRP A 25 -8.26 -3.20 -7.63
N ARG A 26 -9.48 -3.34 -7.11
CA ARG A 26 -10.42 -2.21 -7.01
C ARG A 26 -10.23 -1.49 -5.67
N GLU A 27 -10.67 -0.24 -5.60
CA GLU A 27 -10.77 0.51 -4.36
C GLU A 27 -12.26 0.72 -4.03
N ALA A 28 -12.60 0.64 -2.74
CA ALA A 28 -13.99 0.53 -2.31
C ALA A 28 -14.75 1.87 -2.29
N ALA A 29 -14.07 3.01 -2.11
CA ALA A 29 -14.70 4.28 -1.77
C ALA A 29 -14.88 5.24 -2.96
N PHE A 30 -13.93 5.32 -3.89
CA PHE A 30 -13.90 6.34 -4.94
C PHE A 30 -14.32 5.83 -6.33
N GLY A 31 -14.69 4.55 -6.44
CA GLY A 31 -15.07 3.97 -7.72
C GLY A 31 -13.92 3.98 -8.71
N ASP A 32 -14.20 3.57 -9.94
CA ASP A 32 -13.18 3.07 -10.85
C ASP A 32 -12.89 3.97 -12.07
N PRO A 33 -12.48 5.26 -11.92
CA PRO A 33 -12.14 6.07 -13.09
C PRO A 33 -11.02 5.46 -13.96
N GLY A 34 -10.18 4.58 -13.41
CA GLY A 34 -8.99 4.00 -14.04
C GLY A 34 -8.98 2.46 -14.22
N GLY A 35 -10.01 1.73 -13.81
CA GLY A 35 -10.04 0.26 -13.86
C GLY A 35 -9.34 -0.46 -12.69
N GLY A 36 -8.93 0.26 -11.65
CA GLY A 36 -8.28 -0.22 -10.43
C GLY A 36 -6.81 0.16 -10.33
N PHE A 37 -6.16 -0.25 -9.25
CA PHE A 37 -4.75 -0.03 -8.97
C PHE A 37 -3.94 -1.31 -9.16
N TRP A 38 -2.69 -1.18 -9.63
CA TRP A 38 -1.82 -2.33 -9.82
C TRP A 38 -1.14 -2.73 -8.52
N VAL A 39 -1.62 -3.79 -7.88
CA VAL A 39 -0.95 -4.39 -6.72
C VAL A 39 0.24 -5.22 -7.20
N VAL A 40 1.41 -4.95 -6.63
CA VAL A 40 2.68 -5.56 -7.02
C VAL A 40 3.35 -6.35 -5.91
N ALA A 41 2.92 -6.18 -4.65
CA ALA A 41 3.39 -6.97 -3.53
C ALA A 41 2.35 -7.06 -2.40
N ILE A 42 2.44 -8.12 -1.60
CA ILE A 42 1.56 -8.38 -0.46
C ILE A 42 2.38 -8.85 0.74
N ILE A 43 2.10 -8.30 1.91
CA ILE A 43 2.61 -8.84 3.18
C ILE A 43 1.56 -8.72 4.28
N GLY A 44 1.20 -9.85 4.91
CA GLY A 44 0.16 -9.89 5.93
C GLY A 44 -1.18 -9.38 5.38
N ARG A 45 -1.66 -8.25 5.91
CA ARG A 45 -2.90 -7.56 5.46
C ARG A 45 -2.61 -6.26 4.70
N LYS A 46 -1.40 -6.10 4.17
CA LYS A 46 -0.97 -4.92 3.42
C LYS A 46 -0.71 -5.28 1.97
N ALA A 47 -1.15 -4.41 1.07
CA ALA A 47 -0.90 -4.48 -0.35
C ALA A 47 -0.11 -3.24 -0.78
N LEU A 48 0.99 -3.46 -1.49
CA LEU A 48 1.76 -2.42 -2.16
C LEU A 48 1.23 -2.29 -3.59
N TRP A 49 0.83 -1.09 -3.97
CA TRP A 49 0.18 -0.82 -5.25
C TRP A 49 0.74 0.42 -5.94
N TYR A 50 0.65 0.42 -7.26
CA TYR A 50 1.04 1.53 -8.12
C TYR A 50 -0.20 2.31 -8.56
N ASN A 51 -0.11 3.63 -8.41
CA ASN A 51 -1.09 4.60 -8.87
C ASN A 51 -0.62 5.15 -10.22
N ASP A 52 -1.33 4.81 -11.29
CA ASP A 52 -1.03 5.25 -12.66
C ASP A 52 -1.41 6.72 -12.93
N ILE A 53 -2.26 7.31 -12.09
CA ILE A 53 -2.64 8.74 -12.19
C ILE A 53 -1.54 9.62 -11.57
N GLU A 54 -1.01 9.22 -10.42
CA GLU A 54 -0.02 9.98 -9.64
C GLU A 54 1.44 9.53 -9.88
N ASP A 55 1.65 8.49 -10.69
CA ASP A 55 2.94 7.85 -10.98
C ASP A 55 3.76 7.49 -9.71
N GLY A 56 3.11 6.81 -8.77
CA GLY A 56 3.67 6.55 -7.44
C GLY A 56 3.25 5.24 -6.79
N PHE A 57 4.10 4.72 -5.91
CA PHE A 57 3.83 3.52 -5.12
C PHE A 57 3.26 3.88 -3.74
N ASN A 58 2.23 3.14 -3.35
CA ASN A 58 1.49 3.31 -2.11
C ASN A 58 1.32 1.96 -1.42
N CYS A 59 1.12 1.98 -0.10
CA CYS A 59 0.86 0.77 0.68
C CYS A 59 -0.42 0.98 1.49
N SER A 60 -1.41 0.11 1.29
CA SER A 60 -2.68 0.18 1.99
C SER A 60 -3.00 -1.15 2.66
N SER A 61 -3.80 -1.10 3.72
CA SER A 61 -4.41 -2.32 4.24
C SER A 61 -5.49 -2.84 3.28
N TYR A 62 -5.74 -4.14 3.29
CA TYR A 62 -6.88 -4.76 2.63
C TYR A 62 -7.54 -5.79 3.54
N TYR A 63 -8.86 -5.96 3.38
CA TYR A 63 -9.64 -6.95 4.14
C TYR A 63 -10.09 -8.12 3.25
N VAL A 64 -10.29 -7.85 1.97
CA VAL A 64 -10.66 -8.85 0.95
C VAL A 64 -9.67 -8.70 -0.20
N VAL A 65 -9.08 -9.82 -0.63
CA VAL A 65 -8.18 -9.84 -1.79
C VAL A 65 -8.91 -9.25 -2.99
N GLY A 66 -8.25 -8.33 -3.70
CA GLY A 66 -8.85 -7.62 -4.82
C GLY A 66 -9.52 -6.30 -4.45
N THR A 67 -9.56 -5.91 -3.17
CA THR A 67 -10.13 -4.63 -2.73
C THR A 67 -9.26 -3.93 -1.69
N LEU A 68 -8.72 -2.77 -2.06
CA LEU A 68 -7.96 -1.90 -1.15
C LEU A 68 -8.91 -1.16 -0.21
N ALA A 69 -8.51 -1.02 1.06
CA ALA A 69 -9.32 -0.32 2.07
C ALA A 69 -9.13 1.20 2.07
N GLU A 70 -8.00 1.69 1.54
CA GLU A 70 -7.61 3.10 1.60
C GLU A 70 -6.88 3.51 0.32
N TYR A 71 -7.20 4.70 -0.17
CA TYR A 71 -6.50 5.38 -1.26
C TYR A 71 -5.49 6.38 -0.70
N TRP A 72 -4.29 6.40 -1.29
CA TRP A 72 -3.22 7.34 -0.96
C TRP A 72 -2.63 7.94 -2.24
N CYS A 73 -2.06 9.14 -2.13
CA CYS A 73 -1.46 9.89 -3.23
C CYS A 73 0.03 10.16 -3.00
N ASN A 74 0.77 9.16 -2.51
CA ASN A 74 2.23 9.28 -2.42
C ASN A 74 2.84 9.11 -3.81
N GLN A 75 3.85 9.94 -4.11
CA GLN A 75 4.66 9.91 -5.32
C GLN A 75 5.99 9.17 -5.07
N ASP A 76 5.95 8.15 -4.19
CA ASP A 76 7.14 7.41 -3.80
C ASP A 76 7.57 6.45 -4.91
N GLY A 77 8.89 6.35 -5.15
CA GLY A 77 9.47 5.27 -5.92
C GLY A 77 9.32 3.91 -5.21
N LEU A 78 9.34 2.82 -5.98
CA LEU A 78 9.19 1.45 -5.44
C LEU A 78 10.19 1.16 -4.31
N GLU A 79 11.45 1.57 -4.47
CA GLU A 79 12.49 1.37 -3.47
C GLU A 79 12.19 2.09 -2.15
N VAL A 80 11.58 3.27 -2.22
CA VAL A 80 11.18 4.07 -1.05
C VAL A 80 10.00 3.40 -0.36
N ALA A 81 9.00 2.97 -1.13
CA ALA A 81 7.82 2.33 -0.57
C ALA A 81 8.14 0.98 0.10
N VAL A 82 9.04 0.16 -0.47
CA VAL A 82 9.51 -1.08 0.17
C VAL A 82 10.38 -0.79 1.39
N GLN A 83 11.22 0.24 1.35
CA GLN A 83 12.01 0.68 2.50
C GLN A 83 11.11 1.16 3.65
N ASN A 84 10.05 1.92 3.36
CA ASN A 84 9.07 2.36 4.35
C ASN A 84 8.34 1.16 4.98
N LEU A 85 7.95 0.18 4.15
CA LEU A 85 7.36 -1.06 4.64
C LEU A 85 8.31 -1.84 5.55
N LEU A 86 9.59 -1.93 5.20
CA LEU A 86 10.61 -2.56 6.06
C LEU A 86 10.74 -1.82 7.40
N SER A 87 10.76 -0.49 7.38
CA SER A 87 10.82 0.33 8.59
C SER A 87 9.60 0.10 9.50
N THR A 88 8.40 -0.03 8.92
CA THR A 88 7.17 -0.40 9.64
C THR A 88 7.27 -1.78 10.29
N LEU A 89 7.80 -2.77 9.57
CA LEU A 89 7.99 -4.12 10.11
C LEU A 89 9.00 -4.15 11.26
N ASP A 90 10.10 -3.39 11.13
CA ASP A 90 11.13 -3.29 12.16
C ASP A 90 10.60 -2.56 13.42
N ALA A 91 9.80 -1.52 13.24
CA ALA A 91 9.23 -0.76 14.35
C ALA A 91 8.04 -1.48 15.02
N GLY A 92 7.37 -2.39 14.32
CA GLY A 92 6.13 -3.04 14.79
C GLY A 92 4.93 -2.09 14.87
N VAL A 93 5.07 -0.86 14.37
CA VAL A 93 4.04 0.17 14.30
C VAL A 93 4.07 0.74 12.90
N ASP A 94 2.90 0.96 12.31
CA ASP A 94 2.81 1.61 11.02
C ASP A 94 2.76 3.14 11.21
N PRO A 95 3.85 3.87 10.93
CA PRO A 95 3.87 5.33 11.08
C PRO A 95 2.99 6.03 10.03
N ALA A 96 2.62 5.34 8.95
CA ALA A 96 1.67 5.84 7.96
C ALA A 96 0.21 5.61 8.38
N LEU A 97 -0.03 4.86 9.46
CA LEU A 97 -1.35 4.69 10.08
C LEU A 97 -1.77 5.99 10.78
N ARG A 98 -2.05 7.02 9.99
CA ARG A 98 -2.87 8.15 10.44
C ARG A 98 -4.32 7.67 10.45
N LEU A 99 -4.65 6.84 11.44
CA LEU A 99 -6.05 6.64 11.82
C LEU A 99 -6.62 8.05 11.96
N GLY A 100 -7.61 8.39 11.14
CA GLY A 100 -8.36 9.63 11.32
C GLY A 100 -8.71 9.74 12.80
N LEU A 101 -8.48 10.91 13.41
CA LEU A 101 -8.84 11.11 14.82
C LEU A 101 -10.26 10.57 15.03
N PRO A 102 -10.51 9.80 16.10
CA PRO A 102 -11.85 9.29 16.35
C PRO A 102 -12.83 10.46 16.28
N VAL A 103 -13.77 10.40 15.33
CA VAL A 103 -14.81 11.41 15.21
C VAL A 103 -15.74 11.20 16.40
N THR A 104 -15.74 12.13 17.34
CA THR A 104 -16.75 12.17 18.40
C THR A 104 -18.11 12.45 17.78
N GLY A 105 -18.87 11.39 17.51
CA GLY A 105 -20.30 11.44 17.19
C GLY A 105 -21.08 10.67 18.26
N PRO A 106 -22.28 11.14 18.65
CA PRO A 106 -23.14 10.35 19.54
C PRO A 106 -23.52 9.05 18.82
N TYR A 107 -23.24 7.92 19.48
CA TYR A 107 -23.77 6.62 19.06
C TYR A 107 -25.30 6.67 19.19
N LEU A 108 -26.01 6.57 18.06
CA LEU A 108 -27.45 6.42 18.03
C LEU A 108 -27.76 4.94 17.81
N PRO A 109 -28.17 4.18 18.85
CA PRO A 109 -28.73 2.86 18.65
C PRO A 109 -30.15 2.99 18.08
N GLU A 110 -30.46 2.14 17.10
CA GLU A 110 -31.80 1.88 16.57
C GLU A 110 -32.68 1.08 17.54
#